data_AF-A0AB38S886-F1
#
_entry.id   AF-A0AB38S886-F1
#
_cell.length_a   1.000
_cell.length_b   1.000
_cell.length_c   1.000
_cell.angle_alpha   90.00
_cell.angle_beta   90.00
_cell.angle_gamma   90.00
#
_symmetry.space_group_name_H-M   'P 1'
#
loop_
_entity.id
_entity.type
_entity.pdbx_description
1 polymer ?
#
loop_
_entity_poly.entity_id
_entity_poly.type
_entity_poly.pdbx_seq_one_letter_code
_entity_poly.pdbx_strand_id
1 'polypeptide(L)'
;MANTRMRRIASVCTLVLSFWCSTSHAQENEPLFATVDKPAVITATRRASAAPIGRPEVIVGISRYHPSADGSPVEVVVDGRVEGGSDREIGRFGVTPDREFVADDPSDAQRFRFALPPDFAAHMGAGKAVTFTVRLVAVRGSGKGASLRVADVELP
;
A
#
# COMPACT_ATOMS: atom_id res chain seq x y z
N MET A 1 44.60 -43.50 -55.98
CA MET A 1 43.49 -44.40 -55.62
C MET A 1 43.01 -44.08 -54.22
N ALA A 2 41.69 -43.96 -54.04
CA ALA A 2 40.94 -43.92 -52.77
C ALA A 2 41.20 -42.77 -51.77
N ASN A 3 40.25 -41.81 -51.80
CA ASN A 3 39.44 -41.28 -50.69
C ASN A 3 40.07 -41.00 -49.30
N THR A 4 39.81 -39.78 -48.81
CA THR A 4 39.14 -39.46 -47.51
C THR A 4 39.81 -38.30 -46.79
N ARG A 5 38.98 -37.50 -46.10
CA ARG A 5 39.24 -36.45 -45.08
C ARG A 5 39.08 -35.03 -45.64
N MET A 6 38.33 -34.11 -45.04
CA MET A 6 37.64 -34.10 -43.75
C MET A 6 36.63 -32.95 -43.76
N ARG A 7 35.42 -33.19 -43.25
CA ARG A 7 34.42 -32.17 -42.95
C ARG A 7 34.93 -31.19 -41.90
N ARG A 8 34.69 -29.89 -42.08
CA ARG A 8 34.46 -28.94 -40.98
C ARG A 8 33.34 -27.97 -41.40
N ILE A 9 32.15 -28.27 -40.89
CA ILE A 9 30.95 -27.45 -41.03
C ILE A 9 31.08 -26.29 -40.05
N ALA A 10 30.96 -25.07 -40.57
CA ALA A 10 31.00 -23.84 -39.79
C ALA A 10 29.82 -23.80 -38.80
N SER A 11 30.13 -23.57 -37.53
CA SER A 11 29.16 -23.35 -36.47
C SER A 11 28.58 -21.93 -36.63
N VAL A 12 27.33 -21.83 -37.06
CA VAL A 12 26.59 -20.57 -37.17
C VAL A 12 25.99 -20.26 -35.80
N CYS A 13 26.47 -19.19 -35.21
CA CYS A 13 26.05 -18.65 -33.92
C CYS A 13 24.72 -17.91 -34.11
N THR A 14 23.59 -18.58 -33.85
CA THR A 14 22.26 -17.95 -33.86
C THR A 14 21.93 -17.47 -32.45
N LEU A 15 22.22 -16.19 -32.19
CA LEU A 15 21.81 -15.45 -30.99
C LEU A 15 20.30 -15.19 -31.09
N VAL A 16 19.49 -16.05 -30.46
CA VAL A 16 18.05 -15.84 -30.34
C VAL A 16 17.82 -14.81 -29.24
N LEU A 17 17.13 -13.72 -29.62
CA LEU A 17 16.80 -12.58 -28.77
C LEU A 17 16.11 -13.03 -27.49
N SER A 18 16.72 -12.66 -26.36
CA SER A 18 16.15 -12.73 -25.03
C SER A 18 14.85 -11.92 -25.00
N PHE A 19 13.73 -12.62 -25.01
CA PHE A 19 12.41 -12.04 -24.79
C PHE A 19 12.39 -11.54 -23.33
N TRP A 20 12.66 -10.25 -23.13
CA TRP A 20 12.50 -9.58 -21.85
C TRP A 20 11.01 -9.53 -21.55
N CYS A 21 10.53 -10.57 -20.88
CA CYS A 21 9.23 -10.55 -20.24
C CYS A 21 9.36 -9.55 -19.09
N SER A 22 9.00 -8.29 -19.34
CA SER A 22 8.77 -7.31 -18.29
C SER A 22 7.49 -7.72 -17.56
N THR A 23 7.60 -8.72 -16.70
CA THR A 23 6.64 -8.95 -15.64
C THR A 23 6.64 -7.69 -14.79
N SER A 24 5.66 -6.82 -15.03
CA SER A 24 5.32 -5.76 -14.10
C SER A 24 4.82 -6.44 -12.84
N HIS A 25 5.74 -6.71 -11.92
CA HIS A 25 5.38 -7.12 -10.58
C HIS A 25 4.67 -5.93 -9.94
N ALA A 26 3.38 -6.10 -9.68
CA ALA A 26 2.68 -5.30 -8.70
C ALA A 26 3.56 -5.29 -7.43
N GLN A 27 3.84 -4.09 -6.92
CA GLN A 27 4.62 -3.86 -5.71
C GLN A 27 3.76 -4.31 -4.51
N GLU A 28 3.65 -5.62 -4.33
CA GLU A 28 2.74 -6.26 -3.37
C GLU A 28 3.41 -6.53 -2.00
N ASN A 29 4.57 -5.94 -1.71
CA ASN A 29 5.31 -6.30 -0.50
C ASN A 29 6.28 -5.25 0.08
N GLU A 30 6.08 -3.95 -0.20
CA GLU A 30 6.76 -2.96 0.64
C GLU A 30 5.95 -2.73 1.92
N PRO A 31 6.54 -2.93 3.11
CA PRO A 31 5.86 -2.62 4.36
C PRO A 31 5.51 -1.13 4.39
N LEU A 32 4.22 -0.83 4.42
CA LEU A 32 3.66 0.51 4.41
C LEU A 32 3.89 1.14 5.78
N PHE A 33 5.01 1.85 5.92
CA PHE A 33 5.46 2.43 7.18
C PHE A 33 5.29 3.95 7.18
N ALA A 34 4.60 4.48 8.19
CA ALA A 34 4.38 5.90 8.40
C ALA A 34 5.15 6.39 9.64
N THR A 35 5.73 7.58 9.54
CA THR A 35 6.28 8.39 10.62
C THR A 35 5.67 9.79 10.55
N VAL A 36 5.99 10.66 11.52
CA VAL A 36 5.56 12.07 11.49
C VAL A 36 6.08 12.79 10.24
N ASP A 37 7.29 12.45 9.77
CA ASP A 37 7.94 13.11 8.63
C ASP A 37 7.66 12.41 7.28
N LYS A 38 7.24 11.14 7.30
CA LYS A 38 7.05 10.32 6.11
C LYS A 38 5.71 9.58 6.18
N PRO A 39 4.69 9.95 5.39
CA PRO A 39 3.45 9.21 5.34
C PRO A 39 3.62 7.85 4.62
N ALA A 40 2.74 6.91 4.93
CA ALA A 40 2.54 5.71 4.13
C ALA A 40 1.55 6.02 3.00
N VAL A 41 1.87 5.63 1.76
CA VAL A 41 1.05 5.90 0.58
C VAL A 41 0.65 4.59 -0.07
N ILE A 42 -0.64 4.43 -0.34
CA ILE A 42 -1.25 3.17 -0.78
C ILE A 42 -2.16 3.50 -1.94
N THR A 43 -1.93 2.86 -3.08
CA THR A 43 -2.85 2.98 -4.23
C THR A 43 -3.71 1.75 -4.29
N ALA A 44 -5.02 1.94 -4.22
CA ALA A 44 -5.97 0.86 -4.13
C ALA A 44 -6.99 0.98 -5.27
N THR A 45 -7.30 -0.16 -5.88
CA THR A 45 -8.34 -0.33 -6.88
C THR A 45 -9.34 -1.34 -6.35
N ARG A 46 -10.62 -1.13 -6.66
CA ARG A 46 -11.66 -2.08 -6.30
C ARG A 46 -11.39 -3.41 -7.01
N ARG A 47 -11.23 -4.49 -6.25
CA ARG A 47 -11.23 -5.85 -6.83
C ARG A 47 -12.64 -6.15 -7.34
N ALA A 48 -12.74 -6.82 -8.48
CA ALA A 48 -14.02 -7.29 -9.02
C ALA A 48 -14.62 -8.34 -8.07
N SER A 49 -15.39 -7.87 -7.08
CA SER A 49 -16.12 -8.67 -6.11
C SER A 49 -17.60 -8.26 -6.15
N ALA A 50 -18.48 -9.13 -5.63
CA ALA A 50 -19.89 -8.84 -5.48
C ALA A 50 -20.10 -7.45 -4.86
N ALA A 51 -21.10 -6.70 -5.32
CA ALA A 51 -21.37 -5.36 -4.79
C ALA A 51 -21.58 -5.44 -3.27
N PRO A 52 -20.81 -4.70 -2.47
CA PRO A 52 -20.93 -4.71 -1.02
C PRO A 52 -22.34 -4.25 -0.64
N ILE A 53 -22.99 -5.00 0.26
CA ILE A 53 -24.31 -4.65 0.79
C ILE A 53 -24.08 -3.59 1.88
N GLY A 54 -24.14 -2.31 1.51
CA GLY A 54 -23.95 -1.21 2.45
C GLY A 54 -23.40 0.08 1.83
N ARG A 55 -23.08 1.05 2.67
CA ARG A 55 -22.33 2.24 2.24
C ARG A 55 -20.87 1.82 2.01
N PRO A 56 -20.20 2.32 0.96
CA PRO A 56 -18.79 2.04 0.74
C PRO A 56 -17.95 2.55 1.92
N GLU A 57 -17.07 1.70 2.44
CA GLU A 57 -16.18 1.99 3.56
C GLU A 57 -14.74 1.69 3.17
N VAL A 58 -13.80 2.37 3.78
CA VAL A 58 -12.38 2.03 3.73
C VAL A 58 -11.94 1.58 5.12
N ILE A 59 -11.26 0.43 5.18
CA ILE A 59 -10.76 -0.14 6.42
C ILE A 59 -9.24 -0.06 6.41
N VAL A 60 -8.67 0.63 7.39
CA VAL A 60 -7.22 0.73 7.57
C VAL A 60 -6.81 -0.18 8.72
N GLY A 61 -5.98 -1.19 8.43
CA GLY A 61 -5.44 -2.09 9.44
C GLY A 61 -4.03 -1.67 9.86
N ILE A 62 -3.80 -1.60 11.17
CA ILE A 62 -2.52 -1.23 11.78
C ILE A 62 -1.91 -2.45 12.47
N SER A 63 -0.79 -2.94 11.96
CA SER A 63 -0.08 -4.12 12.51
C SER A 63 1.01 -3.75 13.51
N ARG A 64 1.47 -2.50 13.54
CA ARG A 64 2.46 -2.04 14.51
C ARG A 64 2.28 -0.57 14.81
N TYR A 65 2.44 -0.21 16.06
CA TYR A 65 2.55 1.18 16.51
C TYR A 65 3.70 1.30 17.50
N HIS A 66 4.49 2.35 17.34
CA HIS A 66 5.49 2.78 18.31
C HIS A 66 5.15 4.22 18.70
N PRO A 67 4.99 4.55 19.99
CA PRO A 67 4.67 5.90 20.43
C PRO A 67 5.84 6.86 20.19
N SER A 68 5.58 8.15 20.36
CA SER A 68 6.64 9.16 20.27
C SER A 68 7.68 8.97 21.38
N ALA A 69 8.93 9.33 21.09
CA ALA A 69 10.04 9.19 22.02
C ALA A 69 9.90 10.12 23.25
N ASP A 70 9.20 11.24 23.09
CA ASP A 70 8.96 12.24 24.13
C ASP A 70 7.60 12.10 24.82
N GLY A 71 6.79 11.07 24.47
CA GLY A 71 5.44 10.86 24.99
C GLY A 71 4.40 11.88 24.48
N SER A 72 4.74 12.67 23.46
CA SER A 72 3.78 13.50 22.73
C SER A 72 2.70 12.63 22.07
N PRO A 73 1.40 12.88 22.31
CA PRO A 73 0.34 12.14 21.65
C PRO A 73 0.31 12.47 20.16
N VAL A 74 0.06 11.43 19.36
CA VAL A 74 -0.08 11.50 17.90
C VAL A 74 -1.45 10.98 17.47
N GLU A 75 -1.97 11.56 16.41
CA GLU A 75 -3.13 11.07 15.68
C GLU A 75 -2.70 10.52 14.33
N VAL A 76 -3.45 9.55 13.84
CA VAL A 76 -3.36 9.05 12.48
C VAL A 76 -4.43 9.77 11.66
N VAL A 77 -4.00 10.38 10.56
CA VAL A 77 -4.86 11.03 9.57
C VAL A 77 -4.81 10.20 8.29
N VAL A 78 -5.97 9.95 7.72
CA VAL A 78 -6.11 9.24 6.46
C VAL A 78 -6.68 10.21 5.44
N ASP A 79 -5.90 10.47 4.40
CA ASP A 79 -6.29 11.30 3.27
C ASP A 79 -6.56 10.40 2.05
N GLY A 80 -7.58 10.74 1.26
CA GLY A 80 -7.89 10.08 -0.01
C GLY A 80 -7.69 11.04 -1.18
N ARG A 81 -7.22 10.51 -2.32
CA ARG A 81 -7.05 11.24 -3.57
C ARG A 81 -7.44 10.40 -4.77
N VAL A 82 -8.32 10.94 -5.61
CA VAL A 82 -8.64 10.38 -6.94
C VAL A 82 -7.59 10.86 -7.95
N GLU A 83 -7.46 10.12 -9.05
CA GLU A 83 -6.64 10.56 -10.18
C GLU A 83 -7.02 11.97 -10.65
N GLY A 84 -6.04 12.88 -10.73
CA GLY A 84 -6.25 14.29 -11.07
C GLY A 84 -6.91 15.15 -10.00
N GLY A 85 -7.22 14.60 -8.82
CA GLY A 85 -7.78 15.30 -7.68
C GLY A 85 -6.75 15.82 -6.68
N SER A 86 -7.22 16.53 -5.66
CA SER A 86 -6.46 16.92 -4.48
C SER A 86 -6.65 15.92 -3.34
N ASP A 87 -5.71 15.89 -2.39
CA ASP A 87 -5.84 15.13 -1.15
C ASP A 87 -7.00 15.69 -0.30
N ARG A 88 -7.81 14.79 0.25
CA ARG A 88 -8.93 15.13 1.14
C ARG A 88 -8.94 14.19 2.34
N GLU A 89 -9.00 14.76 3.55
CA GLU A 89 -9.14 13.99 4.78
C GLU A 89 -10.44 13.17 4.76
N ILE A 90 -10.31 11.86 4.89
CA ILE A 90 -11.43 10.91 4.99
C ILE A 90 -11.66 10.44 6.42
N GLY A 91 -10.65 10.57 7.28
CA GLY A 91 -10.73 10.14 8.66
C GLY A 91 -9.51 10.50 9.49
N ARG A 92 -9.72 10.53 10.81
CA ARG A 92 -8.70 10.83 11.81
C ARG A 92 -9.01 10.06 13.08
N PHE A 93 -7.99 9.47 13.69
CA PHE A 93 -8.13 8.67 14.90
C PHE A 93 -6.86 8.68 15.75
N GLY A 94 -7.01 8.46 17.06
CA GLY A 94 -5.89 8.15 17.94
C GLY A 94 -5.65 6.64 18.01
N VAL A 95 -4.39 6.24 18.22
CA VAL A 95 -4.06 4.83 18.50
C VAL A 95 -4.24 4.59 20.00
N THR A 96 -5.10 3.64 20.37
CA THR A 96 -5.42 3.33 21.77
C THR A 96 -5.24 1.83 22.05
N PRO A 97 -4.63 1.44 23.18
CA PRO A 97 -3.91 2.30 24.13
C PRO A 97 -2.66 2.93 23.50
N ASP A 98 -2.27 4.14 23.95
CA ASP A 98 -1.06 4.85 23.49
C ASP A 98 0.20 4.19 24.09
N ARG A 99 0.48 2.98 23.61
CA ARG A 99 1.63 2.16 23.96
C ARG A 99 2.02 1.32 22.75
N GLU A 100 3.28 0.92 22.71
CA GLU A 100 3.79 0.06 21.65
C GLU A 100 2.99 -1.24 21.56
N PHE A 101 2.70 -1.67 20.33
CA PHE A 101 2.17 -3.00 20.05
C PHE A 101 2.66 -3.51 18.69
N VAL A 102 2.65 -4.83 18.57
CA VAL A 102 2.91 -5.57 17.33
C VAL A 102 1.83 -6.64 17.21
N ALA A 103 1.16 -6.69 16.06
CA ALA A 103 0.29 -7.78 15.65
C ALA A 103 1.07 -8.65 14.65
N ASP A 104 1.36 -9.88 15.05
CA ASP A 104 2.11 -10.82 14.21
C ASP A 104 1.22 -11.47 13.15
N ASP A 105 -0.08 -11.59 13.43
CA ASP A 105 -1.11 -12.02 12.47
C ASP A 105 -1.93 -10.80 11.96
N PRO A 106 -2.25 -10.71 10.65
CA PRO A 106 -3.11 -9.64 10.13
C PRO A 106 -4.48 -9.54 10.80
N SER A 107 -5.02 -10.66 11.32
CA SER A 107 -6.30 -10.68 12.05
C SER A 107 -6.25 -10.00 13.42
N ASP A 108 -5.05 -9.87 14.00
CA ASP A 108 -4.81 -9.16 15.27
C ASP A 108 -4.53 -7.66 15.06
N ALA A 109 -4.44 -7.20 13.80
CA ALA A 109 -4.24 -5.79 13.50
C ALA A 109 -5.41 -4.94 14.02
N GLN A 110 -5.10 -3.73 14.52
CA GLN A 110 -6.15 -2.78 14.88
C GLN A 110 -6.80 -2.22 13.61
N ARG A 111 -8.13 -2.34 13.49
CA ARG A 111 -8.86 -1.98 12.28
C ARG A 111 -9.74 -0.75 12.49
N PHE A 112 -9.54 0.26 11.65
CA PHE A 112 -10.27 1.52 11.68
C PHE A 112 -11.10 1.67 10.42
N ARG A 113 -12.41 1.91 10.57
CA ARG A 113 -13.36 1.99 9.45
C ARG A 113 -13.79 3.44 9.23
N PHE A 114 -13.77 3.87 7.98
CA PHE A 114 -14.21 5.20 7.57
C PHE A 114 -15.23 5.09 6.45
N ALA A 115 -16.28 5.91 6.50
CA ALA A 115 -17.19 6.05 5.38
C ALA A 115 -16.42 6.63 4.19
N LEU A 116 -16.48 5.97 3.03
CA LEU A 116 -15.82 6.45 1.83
C LEU A 116 -16.70 7.53 1.20
N PRO A 117 -16.20 8.76 0.98
CA PRO A 117 -17.00 9.81 0.36
C PRO A 117 -17.52 9.40 -1.04
N PRO A 118 -18.72 9.87 -1.45
CA PRO A 118 -19.40 9.39 -2.65
C PRO A 118 -18.59 9.56 -3.95
N ASP A 119 -17.79 10.60 -4.04
CA ASP A 119 -16.90 10.91 -5.16
C ASP A 119 -15.78 9.88 -5.32
N PHE A 120 -15.18 9.43 -4.21
CA PHE A 120 -14.20 8.32 -4.22
C PHE A 120 -14.88 6.99 -4.55
N ALA A 121 -16.04 6.73 -3.95
CA ALA A 121 -16.81 5.52 -4.23
C ALA A 121 -17.20 5.40 -5.71
N ALA A 122 -17.60 6.51 -6.34
CA ALA A 122 -17.92 6.55 -7.77
C ALA A 122 -16.69 6.28 -8.65
N HIS A 123 -15.52 6.85 -8.32
CA HIS A 123 -14.27 6.58 -9.03
C HIS A 123 -13.90 5.10 -8.98
N MET A 124 -13.98 4.50 -7.80
CA MET A 124 -13.68 3.09 -7.62
C MET A 124 -14.72 2.17 -8.26
N GLY A 125 -16.00 2.55 -8.25
CA GLY A 125 -17.06 1.87 -8.98
C GLY A 125 -16.83 1.86 -10.50
N ALA A 126 -16.16 2.88 -11.03
CA ALA A 126 -15.72 2.96 -12.42
C ALA A 126 -14.39 2.22 -12.71
N GLY A 127 -13.87 1.46 -11.73
CA GLY A 127 -12.60 0.72 -11.86
C GLY A 127 -11.35 1.60 -11.77
N LYS A 128 -11.47 2.86 -11.35
CA LYS A 128 -10.33 3.77 -11.19
C LYS A 128 -9.68 3.59 -9.82
N ALA A 129 -8.38 3.89 -9.76
CA ALA A 129 -7.62 3.85 -8.53
C ALA A 129 -7.92 5.05 -7.63
N VAL A 130 -7.85 4.83 -6.33
CA VAL A 130 -7.80 5.87 -5.29
C VAL A 130 -6.51 5.69 -4.51
N THR A 131 -5.78 6.77 -4.32
CA THR A 131 -4.60 6.79 -3.45
C THR A 131 -5.03 7.20 -2.05
N PHE A 132 -4.66 6.40 -1.05
CA PHE A 132 -4.79 6.70 0.36
C PHE A 132 -3.43 7.03 0.95
N THR A 133 -3.37 8.12 1.71
CA THR A 133 -2.17 8.57 2.42
C THR A 133 -2.44 8.52 3.91
N VAL A 134 -1.66 7.72 4.64
CA VAL A 134 -1.76 7.58 6.09
C VAL A 134 -0.59 8.32 6.73
N ARG A 135 -0.90 9.34 7.53
CA ARG A 135 0.09 10.24 8.16
C ARG A 135 -0.08 10.27 9.67
N LEU A 136 1.04 10.37 10.38
CA LEU A 136 1.05 10.67 11.80
C LEU A 136 1.15 12.19 12.00
N VAL A 137 0.27 12.74 12.83
CA VAL A 137 0.24 14.16 13.17
C VAL A 137 0.36 14.28 14.68
N ALA A 138 1.36 15.03 15.15
CA ALA A 138 1.48 15.35 16.56
C ALA A 138 0.32 16.27 16.98
N VAL A 139 -0.42 15.87 18.02
CA VAL A 139 -1.49 16.71 18.59
C VAL A 139 -0.89 17.86 19.39
N ARG A 140 0.23 17.60 20.04
CA ARG A 140 1.03 18.56 20.83
C ARG A 140 2.47 18.05 20.91
N GLY A 141 3.42 18.94 21.14
CA GLY A 141 4.84 18.58 21.12
C GLY A 141 5.32 18.20 19.70
N SER A 142 6.37 17.37 19.62
CA SER A 142 7.00 17.04 18.33
C SER A 142 6.42 15.79 17.66
N GLY A 143 5.95 14.83 18.46
CA GLY A 143 5.56 13.50 17.98
C GLY A 143 6.72 12.66 17.42
N LYS A 144 7.96 13.16 17.45
CA LYS A 144 9.12 12.48 16.85
C LYS A 144 9.37 11.13 17.50
N GLY A 145 9.80 10.16 16.69
CA GLY A 145 9.96 8.77 17.10
C GLY A 145 8.67 7.95 16.96
N ALA A 146 7.50 8.59 16.86
CA ALA A 146 6.26 7.86 16.61
C ALA A 146 6.28 7.23 15.21
N SER A 147 5.84 5.98 15.15
CA SER A 147 5.73 5.27 13.88
C SER A 147 4.63 4.24 13.88
N LEU A 148 4.21 3.87 12.66
CA LEU A 148 3.06 3.04 12.42
C LEU A 148 3.32 2.18 11.19
N ARG A 149 2.96 0.90 11.27
CA ARG A 149 2.92 0.00 10.11
C ARG A 149 1.47 -0.27 9.73
N VAL A 150 1.11 0.11 8.51
CA VAL A 150 -0.15 -0.26 7.88
C VAL A 150 0.00 -1.69 7.37
N ALA A 151 -0.91 -2.57 7.81
CA ALA A 151 -0.98 -3.95 7.35
C ALA A 151 -1.64 -4.00 5.98
N ASP A 152 -2.80 -3.35 5.87
CA ASP A 152 -3.69 -3.37 4.73
C ASP A 152 -4.57 -2.11 4.69
N VAL A 153 -5.02 -1.80 3.48
CA VAL A 153 -6.17 -0.92 3.26
C VAL A 153 -7.17 -1.72 2.45
N GLU A 154 -8.28 -2.08 3.08
CA GLU A 154 -9.35 -2.80 2.45
C GLU A 154 -10.41 -1.85 1.93
N LEU A 155 -10.93 -2.23 0.76
CA LEU A 155 -11.98 -1.56 0.03
C LEU A 155 -13.13 -2.55 -0.20
N PRO A 156 -14.37 -2.05 -0.36
CA PRO A 156 -15.55 -2.89 -0.41
C PRO A 156 -15.88 -3.37 -1.85
#